data_AF-A0A955VL28-F1
#
_entry.id   AF-A0A955VL28-F1
#
_cell.length_a   1.000
_cell.length_b   1.000
_cell.length_c   1.000
_cell.angle_alpha   90.00
_cell.angle_beta   90.00
_cell.angle_gamma   90.00
#
_symmetry.space_group_name_H-M   'P 1'
#
loop_
_entity.id
_entity.type
_entity.pdbx_description
1 polymer ?
#
loop_
_entity_poly.entity_id
_entity_poly.type
_entity_poly.pdbx_seq_one_letter_code
_entity_poly.pdbx_strand_id
1 'polypeptide(L)'
;RQMVEHFNVEQLGPEGFLVRVADIDVVLPGGRVVESGLDFRNHFHLDPLARADLFVPCGGRPRAIHINNVEQLFDEDGTPRFRFVVEGANLFITQEARIYLEQNGVIVFKDASANKGGVTSSSFEVLAGLSLSDDEFDASMTVKNGELPAFRQRFVAEVIERIQENARMEFDCIWRESEKSGAMKSVVTDQLSTKINRVFDAIADSNLPDRPDLRESILSRAFPKSLLEHVGLPTLIERVPTIYLRAVFSAYLASHYVYSSGFDATEVAFIDCLDRYRRSPT
;
A
#
# COMPACT_ATOMS: atom_id res chain seq x y z
N ARG A 1 -14.10 -14.00 -18.63
CA ARG A 1 -14.21 -14.80 -17.38
C ARG A 1 -15.69 -15.13 -17.19
N GLN A 2 -16.04 -16.36 -16.80
CA GLN A 2 -17.42 -16.75 -16.47
C GLN A 2 -17.67 -16.61 -14.95
N MET A 3 -18.92 -16.39 -14.56
CA MET A 3 -19.33 -16.33 -13.15
C MET A 3 -19.39 -17.74 -12.52
N VAL A 4 -19.31 -17.81 -11.18
CA VAL A 4 -19.26 -19.07 -10.43
C VAL A 4 -20.52 -19.94 -10.59
N GLU A 5 -21.64 -19.37 -11.03
CA GLU A 5 -22.87 -20.11 -11.35
C GLU A 5 -22.68 -21.14 -12.47
N HIS A 6 -21.67 -20.95 -13.32
CA HIS A 6 -21.29 -21.88 -14.39
C HIS A 6 -20.25 -22.92 -13.95
N PHE A 7 -19.85 -22.91 -12.67
CA PHE A 7 -18.90 -23.89 -12.15
C PHE A 7 -19.50 -25.29 -12.22
N ASN A 8 -18.76 -26.26 -12.77
CA ASN A 8 -19.18 -27.65 -12.79
C ASN A 8 -19.03 -28.25 -11.37
N VAL A 9 -20.16 -28.39 -10.67
CA VAL A 9 -20.22 -28.95 -9.31
C VAL A 9 -19.73 -30.39 -9.22
N GLU A 10 -19.68 -31.15 -10.32
CA GLU A 10 -19.09 -32.50 -10.35
C GLU A 10 -17.57 -32.50 -10.11
N GLN A 11 -16.91 -31.33 -10.21
CA GLN A 11 -15.49 -31.17 -9.86
C GLN A 11 -15.27 -30.97 -8.36
N LEU A 12 -16.33 -30.83 -7.55
CA LEU A 12 -16.21 -30.78 -6.11
C LEU A 12 -15.86 -32.18 -5.57
N GLY A 13 -14.91 -32.23 -4.64
CA GLY A 13 -14.64 -33.46 -3.88
C GLY A 13 -15.79 -33.79 -2.92
N PRO A 14 -15.72 -34.94 -2.21
CA PRO A 14 -16.78 -35.39 -1.31
C PRO A 14 -17.19 -34.38 -0.23
N GLU A 15 -16.23 -33.60 0.28
CA GLU A 15 -16.44 -32.53 1.26
C GLU A 15 -16.52 -31.13 0.63
N GLY A 16 -16.50 -31.04 -0.70
CA GLY A 16 -16.58 -29.79 -1.44
C GLY A 16 -18.01 -29.27 -1.50
N PHE A 17 -18.17 -27.96 -1.43
CA PHE A 17 -19.48 -27.32 -1.54
C PHE A 17 -19.40 -26.02 -2.36
N LEU A 18 -20.54 -25.62 -2.92
CA LEU A 18 -20.76 -24.34 -3.57
C LEU A 18 -21.99 -23.70 -2.96
N VAL A 19 -21.83 -22.50 -2.40
CA VAL A 19 -22.93 -21.64 -1.95
C VAL A 19 -22.88 -20.35 -2.75
N ARG A 20 -23.97 -20.05 -3.46
CA ARG A 20 -24.13 -18.84 -4.28
C ARG A 20 -24.88 -17.78 -3.47
N VAL A 21 -24.71 -16.52 -3.86
CA VAL A 21 -25.35 -15.39 -3.18
C VAL A 21 -26.88 -15.51 -3.16
N ALA A 22 -27.48 -16.11 -4.18
CA ALA A 22 -28.92 -16.29 -4.30
C ALA A 22 -29.47 -17.54 -3.58
N ASP A 23 -28.59 -18.40 -3.03
CA ASP A 23 -29.02 -19.64 -2.41
C ASP A 23 -29.59 -19.40 -1.00
N ILE A 24 -30.56 -20.23 -0.64
CA ILE A 24 -31.28 -20.23 0.64
C ILE A 24 -31.34 -21.68 1.13
N ASP A 25 -31.14 -21.89 2.43
CA ASP A 25 -31.21 -23.19 3.11
C ASP A 25 -30.35 -24.30 2.46
N VAL A 26 -29.08 -23.98 2.15
CA VAL A 26 -28.13 -24.96 1.59
C VAL A 26 -27.57 -25.84 2.70
N VAL A 27 -27.71 -27.16 2.57
CA VAL A 27 -27.07 -28.12 3.47
C VAL A 27 -25.65 -28.42 3.00
N LEU A 28 -24.65 -28.06 3.80
CA LEU A 28 -23.24 -28.37 3.54
C LEU A 28 -22.91 -29.82 3.87
N PRO A 29 -21.79 -30.35 3.34
CA PRO A 29 -21.16 -31.56 3.88
C PRO A 29 -21.01 -31.46 5.41
N GLY A 30 -21.40 -32.52 6.12
CA GLY A 30 -21.48 -32.53 7.59
C GLY A 30 -22.82 -32.06 8.19
N GLY A 31 -23.79 -31.64 7.36
CA GLY A 31 -25.17 -31.36 7.78
C GLY A 31 -25.43 -29.94 8.28
N ARG A 32 -24.42 -29.05 8.25
CA ARG A 32 -24.61 -27.63 8.59
C ARG A 32 -25.51 -26.96 7.55
N VAL A 33 -26.54 -26.27 7.99
CA VAL A 33 -27.42 -25.49 7.11
C VAL A 33 -26.92 -24.06 6.98
N VAL A 34 -26.81 -23.57 5.76
CA VAL A 34 -26.56 -22.16 5.42
C VAL A 34 -27.88 -21.53 4.98
N GLU A 35 -28.48 -20.75 5.88
CA GLU A 35 -29.80 -20.12 5.66
C GLU A 35 -29.77 -19.07 4.53
N SER A 36 -28.67 -18.34 4.38
CA SER A 36 -28.50 -17.29 3.37
C SER A 36 -27.11 -17.32 2.78
N GLY A 37 -27.01 -17.58 1.47
CA GLY A 37 -25.74 -17.55 0.76
C GLY A 37 -25.11 -16.16 0.70
N LEU A 38 -25.93 -15.09 0.68
CA LEU A 38 -25.45 -13.72 0.78
C LEU A 38 -24.78 -13.45 2.14
N ASP A 39 -25.42 -13.87 3.23
CA ASP A 39 -24.88 -13.68 4.57
C ASP A 39 -23.59 -14.49 4.77
N PHE A 40 -23.63 -15.77 4.35
CA PHE A 40 -22.48 -16.65 4.37
C PHE A 40 -21.29 -16.06 3.63
N ARG A 41 -21.49 -15.56 2.40
CA ARG A 41 -20.42 -14.89 1.62
C ARG A 41 -19.90 -13.63 2.32
N ASN A 42 -20.73 -12.88 3.04
CA ASN A 42 -20.31 -11.65 3.71
C ASN A 42 -19.54 -11.92 5.01
N HIS A 43 -19.75 -13.07 5.65
CA HIS A 43 -19.13 -13.43 6.93
C HIS A 43 -18.19 -14.63 6.83
N PHE A 44 -17.90 -15.15 5.63
CA PHE A 44 -17.08 -16.35 5.45
C PHE A 44 -15.69 -16.24 6.09
N HIS A 45 -15.10 -15.04 6.16
CA HIS A 45 -13.83 -14.80 6.85
C HIS A 45 -13.89 -15.05 8.37
N LEU A 46 -15.08 -15.07 8.95
CA LEU A 46 -15.35 -15.41 10.35
C LEU A 46 -15.69 -16.90 10.55
N ASP A 47 -15.93 -17.65 9.46
CA ASP A 47 -16.25 -19.07 9.52
C ASP A 47 -15.04 -19.92 9.96
N PRO A 48 -15.21 -20.97 10.78
CA PRO A 48 -14.12 -21.89 11.16
C PRO A 48 -13.39 -22.53 9.97
N LEU A 49 -14.05 -22.65 8.80
CA LEU A 49 -13.44 -23.13 7.57
C LEU A 49 -12.41 -22.15 6.99
N ALA A 50 -12.50 -20.85 7.33
CA ALA A 50 -11.53 -19.85 6.91
C ALA A 50 -10.32 -19.86 7.85
N ARG A 51 -9.32 -20.69 7.50
CA ARG A 51 -8.02 -20.79 8.16
C ARG A 51 -6.88 -20.70 7.15
N ALA A 52 -5.84 -19.94 7.47
CA ALA A 52 -4.61 -19.86 6.70
C ALA A 52 -3.47 -19.28 7.55
N ASP A 53 -2.22 -19.40 7.12
CA ASP A 53 -1.13 -18.65 7.78
C ASP A 53 -1.26 -17.13 7.54
N LEU A 54 -1.70 -16.75 6.34
CA LEU A 54 -1.78 -15.37 5.89
C LEU A 54 -3.20 -15.05 5.38
N PHE A 55 -3.81 -14.02 5.96
CA PHE A 55 -5.06 -13.44 5.51
C PHE A 55 -4.83 -12.07 4.87
N VAL A 56 -5.21 -11.93 3.60
CA VAL A 56 -5.08 -10.67 2.84
C VAL A 56 -6.46 -10.22 2.38
N PRO A 57 -7.22 -9.45 3.18
CA PRO A 57 -8.49 -8.92 2.73
C PRO A 57 -8.27 -7.87 1.63
N CYS A 58 -8.62 -8.20 0.39
CA CYS A 58 -8.49 -7.34 -0.79
C CYS A 58 -9.84 -6.81 -1.33
N GLY A 59 -10.88 -6.87 -0.50
CA GLY A 59 -12.20 -6.33 -0.80
C GLY A 59 -13.13 -6.53 0.39
N GLY A 60 -14.44 -6.37 0.17
CA GLY A 60 -15.45 -6.54 1.21
C GLY A 60 -15.98 -5.21 1.74
N ARG A 61 -16.80 -5.29 2.79
CA ARG A 61 -17.42 -4.10 3.40
C ARG A 61 -16.45 -3.48 4.41
N PRO A 62 -16.42 -2.15 4.54
CA PRO A 62 -15.70 -1.52 5.66
C PRO A 62 -16.19 -2.07 6.99
N ARG A 63 -15.27 -2.26 7.94
CA ARG A 63 -15.52 -2.78 9.29
C ARG A 63 -16.15 -4.18 9.30
N ALA A 64 -15.78 -5.01 8.33
CA ALA A 64 -16.18 -6.43 8.29
C ALA A 64 -15.60 -7.25 9.46
N ILE A 65 -14.45 -6.81 9.99
CA ILE A 65 -13.93 -7.27 11.27
C ILE A 65 -13.91 -6.06 12.22
N HIS A 66 -14.52 -6.22 13.39
CA HIS A 66 -14.64 -5.19 14.41
C HIS A 66 -14.62 -5.82 15.80
N ILE A 67 -14.53 -5.01 16.85
CA ILE A 67 -14.38 -5.52 18.22
C ILE A 67 -15.45 -6.55 18.65
N ASN A 68 -16.68 -6.43 18.15
CA ASN A 68 -17.77 -7.37 18.51
C ASN A 68 -17.71 -8.73 17.79
N ASN A 69 -16.80 -8.94 16.83
CA ASN A 69 -16.69 -10.21 16.09
C ASN A 69 -15.25 -10.72 15.92
N VAL A 70 -14.24 -9.94 16.31
CA VAL A 70 -12.83 -10.29 16.13
C VAL A 70 -12.46 -11.59 16.85
N GLU A 71 -13.12 -11.91 17.97
CA GLU A 71 -12.90 -13.16 18.72
C GLU A 71 -13.26 -14.41 17.88
N GLN A 72 -14.15 -14.27 16.89
CA GLN A 72 -14.49 -15.36 15.99
C GLN A 72 -13.32 -15.77 15.08
N LEU A 73 -12.25 -14.98 15.02
CA LEU A 73 -11.02 -15.31 14.28
C LEU A 73 -10.07 -16.25 15.06
N PHE A 74 -10.48 -16.69 16.24
CA PHE A 74 -9.74 -17.58 17.11
C PHE A 74 -10.48 -18.90 17.26
N ASP A 75 -9.73 -19.98 17.44
CA ASP A 75 -10.25 -21.28 17.82
C ASP A 75 -10.68 -21.28 19.30
N GLU A 76 -11.40 -22.33 19.72
CA GLU A 76 -11.87 -22.48 21.10
C GLU A 76 -10.73 -22.47 22.15
N ASP A 77 -9.53 -22.88 21.74
CA ASP A 77 -8.32 -22.87 22.58
C ASP A 77 -7.56 -21.53 22.58
N GLY A 78 -8.09 -20.52 21.88
CA GLY A 78 -7.47 -19.20 21.73
C GLY A 78 -6.41 -19.12 20.63
N THR A 79 -6.19 -20.19 19.87
CA THR A 79 -5.26 -20.16 18.72
C THR A 79 -5.82 -19.27 17.62
N PRO A 80 -5.07 -18.28 17.11
CA PRO A 80 -5.54 -17.48 15.99
C PRO A 80 -5.61 -18.31 14.72
N ARG A 81 -6.73 -18.22 13.98
CA ARG A 81 -6.90 -18.89 12.68
C ARG A 81 -6.03 -18.29 11.57
N PHE A 82 -5.51 -17.10 11.79
CA PHE A 82 -4.58 -16.38 10.91
C PHE A 82 -3.39 -15.86 11.72
N ARG A 83 -2.17 -16.24 11.31
CA ARG A 83 -0.94 -15.74 11.97
C ARG A 83 -0.57 -14.34 11.50
N PHE A 84 -0.83 -14.04 10.23
CA PHE A 84 -0.59 -12.76 9.60
C PHE A 84 -1.87 -12.22 8.98
N VAL A 85 -2.10 -10.91 9.15
CA VAL A 85 -3.15 -10.17 8.48
C VAL A 85 -2.53 -8.98 7.77
N VAL A 86 -2.69 -8.88 6.45
CA VAL A 86 -2.16 -7.78 5.62
C VAL A 86 -3.33 -7.13 4.89
N GLU A 87 -3.77 -5.96 5.32
CA GLU A 87 -4.98 -5.35 4.79
C GLU A 87 -4.78 -4.72 3.40
N GLY A 88 -5.15 -5.43 2.34
CA GLY A 88 -5.16 -4.88 0.98
C GLY A 88 -6.33 -3.93 0.71
N ALA A 89 -7.44 -4.07 1.44
CA ALA A 89 -8.63 -3.24 1.31
C ALA A 89 -8.68 -2.12 2.36
N ASN A 90 -9.20 -0.97 1.96
CA ASN A 90 -9.44 0.14 2.88
C ASN A 90 -10.51 -0.22 3.92
N LEU A 91 -10.17 0.03 5.18
CA LEU A 91 -11.02 0.01 6.36
C LEU A 91 -11.71 -1.34 6.63
N PHE A 92 -11.12 -2.47 6.20
CA PHE A 92 -11.73 -3.78 6.41
C PHE A 92 -11.82 -4.14 7.92
N ILE A 93 -10.77 -3.83 8.69
CA ILE A 93 -10.69 -4.08 10.13
C ILE A 93 -10.77 -2.76 10.91
N THR A 94 -11.50 -2.69 12.03
CA THR A 94 -11.46 -1.50 12.91
C THR A 94 -10.16 -1.44 13.71
N GLN A 95 -9.78 -0.25 14.19
CA GLN A 95 -8.52 -0.07 14.94
C GLN A 95 -8.46 -0.94 16.20
N GLU A 96 -9.58 -1.07 16.89
CA GLU A 96 -9.74 -1.81 18.14
C GLU A 96 -9.64 -3.31 17.89
N ALA A 97 -10.14 -3.79 16.74
CA ALA A 97 -9.97 -5.18 16.32
C ALA A 97 -8.53 -5.47 15.92
N ARG A 98 -7.81 -4.53 15.28
CA ARG A 98 -6.36 -4.68 15.02
C ARG A 98 -5.58 -4.82 16.31
N ILE A 99 -5.84 -3.95 17.29
CA ILE A 99 -5.20 -4.01 18.60
C ILE A 99 -5.49 -5.34 19.28
N TYR A 100 -6.76 -5.81 19.28
CA TYR A 100 -7.12 -7.11 19.83
C TYR A 100 -6.35 -8.26 19.17
N LEU A 101 -6.26 -8.27 17.83
CA LEU A 101 -5.50 -9.27 17.08
C LEU A 101 -4.02 -9.28 17.49
N GLU A 102 -3.39 -8.10 17.54
CA GLU A 102 -1.98 -8.00 17.91
C GLU A 102 -1.70 -8.34 19.38
N GLN A 103 -2.62 -8.02 20.30
CA GLN A 103 -2.56 -8.44 21.70
C GLN A 103 -2.59 -9.96 21.87
N ASN A 104 -3.23 -10.66 20.93
CA ASN A 104 -3.34 -12.12 20.91
C ASN A 104 -2.36 -12.77 19.91
N GLY A 105 -1.25 -12.09 19.60
CA GLY A 105 -0.12 -12.68 18.87
C GLY A 105 -0.24 -12.71 17.34
N VAL A 106 -1.28 -12.09 16.76
CA VAL A 106 -1.43 -11.96 15.30
C VAL A 106 -0.61 -10.77 14.80
N ILE A 107 0.16 -10.95 13.73
CA ILE A 107 0.90 -9.85 13.11
C ILE A 107 0.00 -9.13 12.11
N VAL A 108 -0.28 -7.86 12.36
CA VAL A 108 -1.19 -7.06 11.52
C VAL A 108 -0.43 -5.93 10.81
N PHE A 109 -0.56 -5.87 9.49
CA PHE A 109 -0.20 -4.71 8.68
C PHE A 109 -1.45 -3.98 8.22
N LYS A 110 -1.58 -2.75 8.75
CA LYS A 110 -2.72 -1.88 8.52
C LYS A 110 -2.82 -1.45 7.06
N ASP A 111 -4.06 -1.28 6.61
CA ASP A 111 -4.42 -0.83 5.25
C ASP A 111 -3.64 0.41 4.79
N ALA A 112 -3.56 1.42 5.67
CA ALA A 112 -2.85 2.66 5.45
C ALA A 112 -1.36 2.49 5.14
N SER A 113 -0.76 1.31 5.37
CA SER A 113 0.58 0.98 4.89
C SER A 113 0.52 0.00 3.72
N ALA A 114 -0.21 -1.11 3.87
CA ALA A 114 -0.17 -2.23 2.94
C ALA A 114 -0.73 -1.95 1.53
N ASN A 115 -1.59 -0.93 1.36
CA ASN A 115 -2.25 -0.65 0.07
C ASN A 115 -1.75 0.60 -0.67
N LYS A 116 -0.65 1.23 -0.21
CA LYS A 116 -0.08 2.46 -0.79
C LYS A 116 0.45 2.35 -2.23
N GLY A 117 0.62 1.14 -2.75
CA GLY A 117 1.11 0.91 -4.11
C GLY A 117 0.25 1.61 -5.17
N GLY A 118 -1.08 1.61 -4.99
CA GLY A 118 -2.01 2.29 -5.88
C GLY A 118 -1.76 3.79 -5.95
N VAL A 119 -1.66 4.46 -4.79
CA VAL A 119 -1.39 5.91 -4.67
C VAL A 119 -0.07 6.28 -5.34
N THR A 120 0.96 5.45 -5.17
CA THR A 120 2.27 5.65 -5.80
C THR A 120 2.16 5.57 -7.32
N SER A 121 1.50 4.52 -7.84
CA SER A 121 1.33 4.35 -9.30
C SER A 121 0.54 5.49 -9.94
N SER A 122 -0.56 5.95 -9.32
CA SER A 122 -1.36 7.06 -9.83
C SER A 122 -0.59 8.39 -9.81
N SER A 123 0.26 8.60 -8.80
CA SER A 123 1.11 9.79 -8.73
C SER A 123 2.12 9.84 -9.88
N PHE A 124 2.69 8.69 -10.26
CA PHE A 124 3.58 8.63 -11.41
C PHE A 124 2.84 8.77 -12.75
N GLU A 125 1.63 8.24 -12.86
CA GLU A 125 0.78 8.46 -14.04
C GLU A 125 0.47 9.94 -14.25
N VAL A 126 0.10 10.66 -13.19
CA VAL A 126 -0.10 12.13 -13.22
C VAL A 126 1.20 12.84 -13.59
N LEU A 127 2.33 12.45 -13.00
CA LEU A 127 3.63 13.03 -13.34
C LEU A 127 3.93 12.85 -14.83
N ALA A 128 3.70 11.68 -15.42
CA ALA A 128 3.91 11.44 -16.84
C ALA A 128 3.02 12.36 -17.70
N GLY A 129 1.74 12.50 -17.34
CA GLY A 129 0.81 13.40 -18.04
C GLY A 129 1.16 14.89 -17.92
N LEU A 130 1.79 15.30 -16.82
CA LEU A 130 2.28 16.69 -16.65
C LEU A 130 3.63 16.94 -17.34
N SER A 131 4.37 15.88 -17.65
CA SER A 131 5.75 15.95 -18.14
C SER A 131 5.87 15.84 -19.66
N LEU A 132 4.93 15.14 -20.30
CA LEU A 132 4.91 14.88 -21.74
C LEU A 132 3.91 15.79 -22.44
N SER A 133 4.22 16.21 -23.67
CA SER A 133 3.21 16.80 -24.56
C SER A 133 2.19 15.75 -25.01
N ASP A 134 1.06 16.18 -25.58
CA ASP A 134 0.04 15.25 -26.09
C ASP A 134 0.62 14.27 -27.13
N ASP A 135 1.45 14.75 -28.05
CA ASP A 135 2.11 13.93 -29.07
C ASP A 135 3.15 12.97 -28.45
N GLU A 136 3.95 13.45 -27.48
CA GLU A 136 4.92 12.60 -26.77
C GLU A 136 4.22 11.51 -25.95
N PHE A 137 3.11 11.84 -25.30
CA PHE A 137 2.30 10.91 -24.52
C PHE A 137 1.66 9.86 -25.42
N ASP A 138 1.04 10.26 -26.53
CA ASP A 138 0.46 9.31 -27.50
C ASP A 138 1.53 8.44 -28.17
N ALA A 139 2.74 8.94 -28.39
CA ALA A 139 3.83 8.12 -28.91
C ALA A 139 4.36 7.11 -27.88
N SER A 140 4.46 7.52 -26.61
CA SER A 140 5.28 6.82 -25.61
C SER A 140 4.48 6.04 -24.56
N MET A 141 3.20 6.38 -24.34
CA MET A 141 2.36 5.83 -23.27
C MET A 141 1.11 5.09 -23.76
N THR A 142 0.62 5.34 -24.97
CA THR A 142 -0.61 4.68 -25.45
C THR A 142 -0.30 3.35 -26.15
N VAL A 143 -1.16 2.34 -25.94
CA VAL A 143 -1.06 1.05 -26.64
C VAL A 143 -1.69 1.20 -28.01
N LYS A 144 -0.96 0.87 -29.07
CA LYS A 144 -1.44 0.96 -30.45
C LYS A 144 -1.42 -0.42 -31.08
N ASN A 145 -2.55 -0.86 -31.64
CA ASN A 145 -2.70 -2.19 -32.25
C ASN A 145 -2.30 -3.37 -31.35
N GLY A 146 -2.45 -3.21 -30.02
CA GLY A 146 -2.04 -4.22 -29.03
C GLY A 146 -0.54 -4.20 -28.69
N GLU A 147 0.25 -3.33 -29.30
CA GLU A 147 1.68 -3.16 -29.00
C GLU A 147 1.89 -2.14 -27.88
N LEU A 148 2.64 -2.57 -26.85
CA LEU A 148 2.97 -1.74 -25.70
C LEU A 148 4.30 -0.98 -25.97
N PRO A 149 4.32 0.36 -25.95
CA PRO A 149 5.55 1.12 -26.23
C PRO A 149 6.71 0.78 -25.30
N ALA A 150 7.94 0.76 -25.83
CA ALA A 150 9.14 0.46 -25.05
C ALA A 150 9.37 1.45 -23.91
N PHE A 151 9.03 2.73 -24.11
CA PHE A 151 9.06 3.73 -23.04
C PHE A 151 8.13 3.35 -21.89
N ARG A 152 6.84 3.09 -22.17
CA ARG A 152 5.86 2.67 -21.14
C ARG A 152 6.29 1.42 -20.39
N GLN A 153 6.87 0.43 -21.08
CA GLN A 153 7.38 -0.78 -20.42
C GLN A 153 8.44 -0.44 -19.37
N ARG A 154 9.44 0.36 -19.73
CA ARG A 154 10.50 0.81 -18.79
C ARG A 154 9.93 1.66 -17.67
N PHE A 155 9.08 2.62 -18.00
CA PHE A 155 8.43 3.49 -17.02
C PHE A 155 7.61 2.70 -15.99
N VAL A 156 6.80 1.73 -16.41
CA VAL A 156 6.01 0.89 -15.51
C VAL A 156 6.92 0.02 -14.64
N ALA A 157 8.01 -0.52 -15.18
CA ALA A 157 8.99 -1.29 -14.39
C ALA A 157 9.61 -0.42 -13.28
N GLU A 158 10.02 0.80 -13.60
CA GLU A 158 10.58 1.76 -12.62
C GLU A 158 9.55 2.17 -11.54
N VAL A 159 8.28 2.32 -11.92
CA VAL A 159 7.18 2.57 -10.95
C VAL A 159 7.01 1.39 -9.99
N ILE A 160 7.06 0.15 -10.50
CA ILE A 160 7.01 -1.06 -9.68
C ILE A 160 8.20 -1.12 -8.73
N GLU A 161 9.41 -0.83 -9.21
CA GLU A 161 10.61 -0.76 -8.37
C GLU A 161 10.45 0.26 -7.24
N ARG A 162 9.93 1.46 -7.53
CA ARG A 162 9.66 2.47 -6.50
C ARG A 162 8.62 2.01 -5.48
N ILE A 163 7.56 1.33 -5.92
CA ILE A 163 6.56 0.76 -5.00
C ILE A 163 7.22 -0.25 -4.06
N GLN A 164 8.07 -1.13 -4.57
CA GLN A 164 8.78 -2.13 -3.78
C GLN A 164 9.79 -1.49 -2.82
N GLU A 165 10.51 -0.46 -3.25
CA GLU A 165 11.44 0.30 -2.41
C GLU A 165 10.71 0.96 -1.24
N ASN A 166 9.62 1.70 -1.53
CA ASN A 166 8.80 2.35 -0.52
C ASN A 166 8.20 1.35 0.47
N ALA A 167 7.66 0.24 -0.03
CA ALA A 167 7.09 -0.82 0.81
C ALA A 167 8.14 -1.43 1.74
N ARG A 168 9.36 -1.67 1.24
CA ARG A 168 10.48 -2.20 2.05
C ARG A 168 10.88 -1.22 3.14
N MET A 169 11.12 0.05 2.80
CA MET A 169 11.51 1.07 3.77
C MET A 169 10.48 1.25 4.88
N GLU A 170 9.19 1.29 4.51
CA GLU A 170 8.12 1.43 5.50
C GLU A 170 7.96 0.18 6.36
N PHE A 171 8.01 -1.02 5.76
CA PHE A 171 7.97 -2.29 6.49
C PHE A 171 9.11 -2.38 7.51
N ASP A 172 10.35 -2.14 7.08
CA ASP A 172 11.53 -2.22 7.94
C ASP A 172 11.44 -1.21 9.09
N CYS A 173 10.93 0.00 8.82
CA CYS A 173 10.72 1.00 9.85
C CYS A 173 9.63 0.58 10.85
N ILE A 174 8.46 0.14 10.39
CA ILE A 174 7.37 -0.31 11.26
C ILE A 174 7.83 -1.49 12.12
N TRP A 175 8.52 -2.45 11.51
CA TRP A 175 9.02 -3.63 12.20
C TRP A 175 9.99 -3.24 13.32
N ARG A 176 11.04 -2.49 12.97
CA ARG A 176 12.07 -2.04 13.91
C ARG A 176 11.50 -1.20 15.05
N GLU A 177 10.64 -0.22 14.75
CA GLU A 177 10.08 0.65 15.80
C GLU A 177 9.09 -0.10 16.70
N SER A 178 8.33 -1.06 16.15
CA SER A 178 7.46 -1.94 16.94
C SER A 178 8.26 -2.83 17.89
N GLU A 179 9.34 -3.47 17.42
CA GLU A 179 10.22 -4.28 18.27
C GLU A 179 10.91 -3.45 19.36
N LYS A 180 11.41 -2.26 19.00
CA LYS A 180 12.10 -1.36 19.94
C LYS A 180 11.18 -0.83 21.04
N SER A 181 9.96 -0.45 20.70
CA SER A 181 9.02 0.19 21.63
C SER A 181 8.08 -0.78 22.36
N GLY A 182 7.91 -1.99 21.83
CA GLY A 182 6.85 -2.92 22.26
C GLY A 182 5.45 -2.48 21.82
N ALA A 183 5.31 -1.42 21.03
CA ALA A 183 4.02 -0.96 20.52
C ALA A 183 3.53 -1.83 19.36
N MET A 184 2.21 -1.90 19.24
CA MET A 184 1.52 -2.60 18.15
C MET A 184 1.83 -1.94 16.79
N LYS A 185 2.01 -2.74 15.75
CA LYS A 185 2.36 -2.29 14.38
C LYS A 185 1.29 -1.39 13.79
N SER A 186 0.02 -1.64 14.08
CA SER A 186 -1.08 -0.75 13.68
C SER A 186 -0.95 0.65 14.29
N VAL A 187 -0.50 0.74 15.56
CA VAL A 187 -0.26 2.02 16.25
C VAL A 187 1.00 2.70 15.72
N VAL A 188 2.08 1.95 15.53
CA VAL A 188 3.34 2.45 14.95
C VAL A 188 3.09 3.03 13.55
N THR A 189 2.24 2.39 12.74
CA THR A 189 1.87 2.88 11.41
C THR A 189 1.25 4.29 11.46
N ASP A 190 0.34 4.53 12.41
CA ASP A 190 -0.33 5.83 12.58
C ASP A 190 0.64 6.91 13.07
N GLN A 191 1.51 6.55 14.02
CA GLN A 191 2.55 7.43 14.53
C GLN A 191 3.55 7.82 13.43
N LEU A 192 3.96 6.85 12.62
CA LEU A 192 4.89 7.05 11.51
C LEU A 192 4.28 7.97 10.45
N SER A 193 3.04 7.71 10.05
CA SER A 193 2.30 8.53 9.09
C SER A 193 2.14 9.98 9.59
N THR A 194 1.79 10.15 10.87
CA THR A 194 1.70 11.47 11.50
C THR A 194 3.04 12.20 11.47
N LYS A 195 4.14 11.50 11.74
CA LYS A 195 5.48 12.07 11.73
C LYS A 195 5.91 12.49 10.32
N ILE A 196 5.68 11.63 9.32
CA ILE A 196 5.97 11.94 7.91
C ILE A 196 5.21 13.18 7.46
N ASN A 197 3.92 13.29 7.78
CA ASN A 197 3.12 14.45 7.41
C ASN A 197 3.64 15.75 8.06
N ARG A 198 4.00 15.71 9.35
CA ARG A 198 4.59 16.89 10.02
C ARG A 198 5.90 17.33 9.38
N VAL A 199 6.78 16.38 9.04
CA VAL A 199 8.05 16.68 8.36
C VAL A 199 7.79 17.19 6.94
N PHE A 200 6.84 16.59 6.23
CA PHE A 200 6.42 17.03 4.91
C PHE A 200 5.95 18.48 4.92
N ASP A 201 5.04 18.84 5.83
CA ASP A 201 4.51 20.19 5.97
C ASP A 201 5.63 21.18 6.28
N ALA A 202 6.51 20.86 7.24
CA ALA A 202 7.66 21.70 7.57
C ALA A 202 8.62 21.92 6.39
N ILE A 203 8.85 20.90 5.56
CA ILE A 203 9.67 21.05 4.34
C ILE A 203 8.92 21.88 3.30
N ALA A 204 7.63 21.61 3.08
CA ALA A 204 6.80 22.29 2.11
C ALA A 204 6.62 23.78 2.42
N ASP A 205 6.61 24.18 3.69
CA ASP A 205 6.52 25.57 4.14
C ASP A 205 7.89 26.28 4.20
N SER A 206 8.98 25.54 4.03
CA SER A 206 10.34 26.10 4.02
C SER A 206 10.76 26.60 2.63
N ASN A 207 11.97 27.18 2.58
CA ASN A 207 12.66 27.53 1.34
C ASN A 207 13.49 26.37 0.74
N LEU A 208 13.49 25.18 1.36
CA LEU A 208 14.27 24.03 0.88
C LEU A 208 13.87 23.61 -0.55
N PRO A 209 12.58 23.54 -0.93
CA PRO A 209 12.20 23.20 -2.29
C PRO A 209 12.60 24.25 -3.33
N ASP A 210 12.86 25.50 -2.92
CA ASP A 210 13.23 26.60 -3.82
C ASP A 210 14.74 26.70 -4.06
N ARG A 211 15.53 25.95 -3.30
CA ARG A 211 16.99 25.89 -3.46
C ARG A 211 17.37 25.03 -4.66
N PRO A 212 17.95 25.59 -5.73
CA PRO A 212 18.21 24.84 -6.97
C PRO A 212 19.07 23.60 -6.77
N ASP A 213 20.13 23.71 -5.96
CA ASP A 213 21.06 22.62 -5.65
C ASP A 213 20.36 21.41 -5.02
N LEU A 214 19.50 21.66 -4.03
CA LEU A 214 18.74 20.62 -3.37
C LEU A 214 17.57 20.11 -4.22
N ARG A 215 16.86 21.03 -4.88
CA ARG A 215 15.71 20.71 -5.72
C ARG A 215 16.10 19.76 -6.83
N GLU A 216 17.13 20.08 -7.60
CA GLU A 216 17.59 19.23 -8.70
C GLU A 216 18.11 17.88 -8.20
N SER A 217 18.86 17.88 -7.09
CA SER A 217 19.36 16.66 -6.46
C SER A 217 18.23 15.73 -6.00
N ILE A 218 17.18 16.26 -5.38
CA ILE A 218 16.06 15.44 -4.91
C ILE A 218 15.15 15.01 -6.07
N LEU A 219 14.81 15.91 -7.00
CA LEU A 219 13.94 15.57 -8.13
C LEU A 219 14.56 14.53 -9.07
N SER A 220 15.88 14.58 -9.31
CA SER A 220 16.60 13.56 -10.08
C SER A 220 16.58 12.16 -9.45
N ARG A 221 16.36 12.06 -8.14
CA ARG A 221 16.16 10.78 -7.43
C ARG A 221 14.70 10.40 -7.35
N ALA A 222 13.81 11.39 -7.20
CA ALA A 222 12.39 11.16 -7.04
C ALA A 222 11.72 10.73 -8.36
N PHE A 223 12.15 11.27 -9.50
CA PHE A 223 11.56 11.00 -10.81
C PHE A 223 12.04 9.67 -11.42
N PRO A 224 11.20 9.01 -12.25
CA PRO A 224 11.61 7.81 -12.98
C PRO A 224 12.76 8.11 -13.95
N LYS A 225 13.73 7.19 -14.05
CA LYS A 225 14.93 7.35 -14.88
C LYS A 225 14.57 7.47 -16.36
N SER A 226 13.65 6.64 -16.83
CA SER A 226 13.12 6.69 -18.19
C SER A 226 12.58 8.07 -18.55
N LEU A 227 11.89 8.75 -17.62
CA LEU A 227 11.36 10.09 -17.83
C LEU A 227 12.48 11.16 -17.84
N LEU A 228 13.45 11.04 -16.92
CA LEU A 228 14.63 11.90 -16.89
C LEU A 228 15.46 11.80 -18.17
N GLU A 229 15.66 10.59 -18.70
CA GLU A 229 16.38 10.33 -19.95
C GLU A 229 15.63 10.85 -21.18
N HIS A 230 14.29 10.73 -21.18
CA HIS A 230 13.48 11.10 -22.33
C HIS A 230 13.24 12.60 -22.45
N VAL A 231 12.96 13.27 -21.32
CA VAL A 231 12.57 14.69 -21.29
C VAL A 231 13.72 15.61 -20.82
N GLY A 232 14.57 15.12 -19.93
CA GLY A 232 15.61 15.92 -19.27
C GLY A 232 15.09 16.69 -18.05
N LEU A 233 15.88 16.71 -16.97
CA LEU A 233 15.51 17.37 -15.72
C LEU A 233 15.16 18.87 -15.86
N PRO A 234 15.90 19.70 -16.63
CA PRO A 234 15.54 21.12 -16.78
C PRO A 234 14.15 21.31 -17.39
N THR A 235 13.84 20.54 -18.43
CA THR A 235 12.53 20.58 -19.11
C THR A 235 11.42 20.03 -18.22
N LEU A 236 11.68 19.01 -17.42
CA LEU A 236 10.71 18.52 -16.42
C LEU A 236 10.39 19.60 -15.37
N ILE A 237 11.41 20.33 -14.88
CA ILE A 237 11.22 21.43 -13.93
C ILE A 237 10.41 22.58 -14.56
N GLU A 238 10.58 22.82 -15.86
CA GLU A 238 9.83 23.84 -16.58
C GLU A 238 8.36 23.44 -16.83
N ARG A 239 8.12 22.19 -17.27
CA ARG A 239 6.78 21.71 -17.66
C ARG A 239 5.89 21.40 -16.47
N VAL A 240 6.45 20.78 -15.42
CA VAL A 240 5.66 20.32 -14.28
C VAL A 240 5.32 21.51 -13.37
N PRO A 241 4.04 21.70 -12.96
CA PRO A 241 3.65 22.80 -12.09
C PRO A 241 4.47 22.87 -10.80
N THR A 242 4.91 24.08 -10.43
CA THR A 242 5.75 24.31 -9.24
C THR A 242 5.17 23.70 -7.97
N ILE A 243 3.85 23.77 -7.78
CA ILE A 243 3.16 23.16 -6.62
C ILE A 243 3.39 21.64 -6.56
N TYR A 244 3.43 20.97 -7.71
CA TYR A 244 3.68 19.53 -7.82
C TYR A 244 5.15 19.20 -7.58
N LEU A 245 6.07 20.00 -8.13
CA LEU A 245 7.51 19.85 -7.85
C LEU A 245 7.82 19.97 -6.36
N ARG A 246 7.22 20.95 -5.68
CA ARG A 246 7.33 21.13 -4.22
C ARG A 246 6.78 19.92 -3.48
N ALA A 247 5.61 19.41 -3.88
CA ALA A 247 5.02 18.23 -3.26
C ALA A 247 5.88 16.97 -3.43
N VAL A 248 6.40 16.69 -4.63
CA VAL A 248 7.30 15.55 -4.87
C VAL A 248 8.58 15.68 -4.05
N PHE A 249 9.18 16.86 -4.04
CA PHE A 249 10.37 17.15 -3.24
C PHE A 249 10.14 16.86 -1.76
N SER A 250 9.07 17.43 -1.18
CA SER A 250 8.75 17.29 0.23
C SER A 250 8.39 15.85 0.59
N ALA A 251 7.61 15.16 -0.24
CA ALA A 251 7.20 13.78 -0.01
C ALA A 251 8.40 12.82 -0.03
N TYR A 252 9.27 12.97 -1.03
CA TYR A 252 10.49 12.15 -1.13
C TYR A 252 11.39 12.37 0.07
N LEU A 253 11.72 13.63 0.39
CA LEU A 253 12.65 13.92 1.47
C LEU A 253 12.09 13.52 2.85
N ALA A 254 10.81 13.83 3.13
CA ALA A 254 10.18 13.51 4.41
C ALA A 254 10.11 12.01 4.65
N SER A 255 9.62 11.25 3.67
CA SER A 255 9.46 9.79 3.81
C SER A 255 10.81 9.09 3.97
N HIS A 256 11.79 9.35 3.10
CA HIS A 256 13.12 8.74 3.19
C HIS A 256 13.83 9.11 4.51
N TYR A 257 13.72 10.37 4.94
CA TYR A 257 14.29 10.80 6.21
C TYR A 257 13.66 10.04 7.38
N VAL A 258 12.34 10.02 7.48
CA VAL A 258 11.64 9.37 8.60
C VAL A 258 11.83 7.85 8.57
N TYR A 259 11.74 7.19 7.42
CA TYR A 259 11.98 5.74 7.33
C TYR A 259 13.41 5.36 7.73
N SER A 260 14.40 6.18 7.36
CA SER A 260 15.81 5.93 7.73
C SER A 260 16.10 6.16 9.22
N SER A 261 15.38 7.08 9.87
CA SER A 261 15.67 7.55 11.22
C SER A 261 14.65 7.08 12.28
N GLY A 262 13.53 6.49 11.88
CA GLY A 262 12.48 6.02 12.78
C GLY A 262 11.88 7.12 13.67
N PHE A 263 11.48 6.75 14.89
CA PHE A 263 10.97 7.72 15.86
C PHE A 263 12.04 8.67 16.40
N ASP A 264 13.32 8.36 16.23
CA ASP A 264 14.45 9.22 16.62
C ASP A 264 14.80 10.30 15.58
N ALA A 265 14.04 10.42 14.48
CA ALA A 265 14.22 11.52 13.54
C ALA A 265 14.04 12.88 14.25
N THR A 266 15.17 13.56 14.51
CA THR A 266 15.30 14.90 15.13
C THR A 266 15.78 15.95 14.13
N GLU A 267 15.55 17.22 14.42
CA GLU A 267 16.02 18.36 13.59
C GLU A 267 17.53 18.28 13.28
N VAL A 268 18.35 17.83 14.23
CA VAL A 268 19.80 17.65 14.02
C VAL A 268 20.08 16.52 13.01
N ALA A 269 19.42 15.36 13.18
CA ALA A 269 19.55 14.25 12.22
C ALA A 269 19.03 14.62 10.81
N PHE A 270 18.12 15.59 10.72
CA PHE A 270 17.63 16.09 9.44
C PHE A 270 18.71 16.88 8.69
N ILE A 271 19.57 17.63 9.40
CA ILE A 271 20.71 18.34 8.79
C ILE A 271 21.69 17.33 8.17
N ASP A 272 22.03 16.26 8.89
CA ASP A 272 22.89 15.19 8.37
C ASP A 272 22.25 14.49 7.15
N CYS A 273 20.92 14.37 7.15
CA CYS A 273 20.18 13.85 6.01
C CYS A 273 20.31 14.76 4.77
N LEU A 274 20.11 16.07 4.94
CA LEU A 274 20.25 17.06 3.87
C LEU A 274 21.66 17.05 3.26
N ASP A 275 22.70 16.92 4.08
CA ASP A 275 24.08 16.93 3.60
C ASP A 275 24.40 15.73 2.69
N ARG A 276 23.73 14.59 2.86
CA ARG A 276 23.86 13.45 1.92
C ARG A 276 23.34 13.80 0.52
N TYR A 277 22.28 14.60 0.43
CA TYR A 277 21.72 15.04 -0.85
C TYR A 277 22.52 16.18 -1.49
N ARG A 278 23.29 16.95 -0.73
CA ARG A 278 24.20 17.96 -1.28
C ARG A 278 25.48 17.36 -1.89
N ARG A 279 25.91 16.19 -1.41
CA ARG A 279 27.25 15.63 -1.71
C ARG A 279 27.30 14.61 -2.85
N SER A 280 26.24 14.42 -3.63
CA SER A 280 26.21 13.36 -4.64
C SER A 280 25.82 13.85 -6.04
N PRO A 281 26.79 14.24 -6.87
CA PRO A 281 26.75 14.09 -8.31
C PRO A 281 27.52 12.82 -8.69
N THR A 282 26.82 11.71 -8.82
CA THR A 282 27.29 10.53 -9.57
C THR A 282 26.13 9.97 -10.35
#